data_AF-A0A6L8VLV9-F1
#
_entry.id   AF-A0A6L8VLV9-F1
#
_cell.length_a   1.000
_cell.length_b   1.000
_cell.length_c   1.000
_cell.angle_alpha   90.00
_cell.angle_beta   90.00
_cell.angle_gamma   90.00
#
_symmetry.space_group_name_H-M   'P 1'
#
loop_
_entity.id
_entity.type
_entity.pdbx_description
1 polymer ?
#
loop_
_entity_poly.entity_id
_entity_poly.type
_entity_poly.pdbx_seq_one_letter_code
_entity_poly.pdbx_strand_id
1 'polypeptide(L)' 'MTWHLQNEGHAVNQKRIRRRMRLMRLMPIYQKPDTSRPAKGHKTYPYLLGGLRIDRPNQVWCADIT' A
#
# COMPACT_ATOMS: atom_id res chain seq x y z
N MET A 1 -3.00 -9.36 16.92
CA MET A 1 -4.28 -9.33 17.66
C MET A 1 -5.29 -10.36 17.15
N THR A 2 -5.68 -10.35 15.87
CA THR A 2 -6.66 -11.34 15.35
C THR A 2 -6.21 -12.79 15.58
N TRP A 3 -4.95 -13.10 15.23
CA TRP A 3 -4.37 -14.42 15.43
C TRP A 3 -4.32 -14.83 16.91
N HIS A 4 -3.91 -13.91 17.79
CA HIS A 4 -3.86 -14.13 19.24
C HIS A 4 -5.24 -14.49 19.82
N LEU A 5 -6.28 -13.73 19.47
CA LEU A 5 -7.66 -14.01 19.93
C LEU A 5 -8.23 -15.31 19.33
N GLN A 6 -7.86 -15.65 18.09
CA GLN A 6 -8.23 -16.93 17.50
C GLN A 6 -7.57 -18.11 18.23
N ASN A 7 -6.31 -17.94 18.65
CA ASN A 7 -5.60 -18.94 19.44
C ASN A 7 -6.21 -19.11 20.85
N GLU A 8 -6.84 -18.08 21.39
CA GLU A 8 -7.64 -18.13 22.63
C GLU A 8 -9.05 -18.70 22.42
N GLY A 9 -9.39 -19.16 21.21
CA GLY A 9 -10.68 -19.77 20.88
C GLY A 9 -11.79 -18.79 20.48
N HIS A 10 -11.48 -17.50 20.34
CA HIS A 10 -12.47 -16.52 19.91
C HIS A 10 -12.63 -16.50 18.38
N ALA A 11 -13.86 -16.75 17.91
CA ALA A 11 -14.24 -16.62 16.50
C ALA A 11 -14.30 -15.14 16.07
N VAL A 12 -13.14 -14.56 15.77
CA VAL A 12 -13.01 -13.13 15.39
C VAL A 12 -12.50 -12.94 13.96
N ASN A 13 -13.03 -11.92 13.28
CA ASN A 13 -12.60 -11.49 11.96
C ASN A 13 -11.66 -10.28 12.08
N GLN A 14 -10.60 -10.25 11.26
CA GLN A 14 -9.64 -9.14 11.16
C GLN A 14 -10.33 -7.78 10.97
N LYS A 15 -11.38 -7.69 10.13
CA LYS A 15 -12.12 -6.44 9.90
C LYS A 15 -12.77 -5.91 11.19
N ARG A 16 -13.35 -6.82 11.99
CA ARG A 16 -14.03 -6.49 13.26
C ARG A 16 -13.03 -5.99 14.31
N ILE A 17 -11.88 -6.66 14.44
CA ILE A 17 -10.81 -6.25 15.37
C ILE A 17 -10.24 -4.89 14.99
N ARG A 18 -9.92 -4.67 13.70
CA ARG A 18 -9.43 -3.36 13.21
C ARG A 18 -10.40 -2.22 13.52
N ARG A 19 -11.71 -2.44 13.32
CA ARG A 19 -12.74 -1.43 13.66
C ARG A 19 -12.74 -1.10 15.15
N ARG A 20 -12.74 -2.12 16.04
CA ARG A 20 -12.71 -1.91 17.50
C ARG A 20 -11.46 -1.17 17.95
N MET A 21 -10.29 -1.55 17.45
CA MET A 21 -9.03 -0.86 17.75
C MET A 21 -9.07 0.62 17.37
N ARG A 22 -9.62 0.95 16.19
CA ARG A 22 -9.79 2.35 15.77
C ARG A 22 -10.74 3.13 16.68
N LEU A 23 -11.85 2.54 17.13
CA LEU A 23 -12.78 3.19 18.07
C LEU A 23 -12.11 3.48 19.43
N MET A 24 -11.26 2.56 19.88
CA MET A 24 -10.49 2.70 21.12
C MET A 24 -9.21 3.55 20.95
N ARG A 25 -8.96 4.10 19.75
CA ARG A 25 -7.73 4.84 19.40
C ARG A 25 -6.43 4.05 19.61
N LEU A 26 -6.51 2.72 19.61
CA LEU A 26 -5.37 1.81 19.66
C LEU A 26 -4.83 1.64 18.24
N MET A 27 -3.94 2.55 17.84
CA MET A 27 -3.26 2.49 16.54
C MET A 27 -1.81 2.05 16.70
N PRO A 28 -1.32 1.16 15.83
CA PRO A 28 0.10 0.84 15.82
C PRO A 28 0.95 2.08 15.53
N ILE A 29 2.02 2.29 16.30
CA ILE A 29 3.02 3.34 16.07
C ILE A 29 4.20 2.72 15.32
N TYR A 30 3.96 2.16 14.13
CA TYR A 30 5.03 1.78 13.22
C TYR A 30 5.10 2.76 12.05
N GLN A 31 6.28 2.89 11.46
CA GLN A 31 6.48 3.70 10.28
C GLN A 31 5.64 3.13 9.12
N LYS A 32 4.83 3.98 8.49
CA LYS A 32 4.16 3.59 7.23
C LYS A 32 5.25 3.31 6.18
N PRO A 33 5.06 2.32 5.28
CA PRO A 33 5.99 2.13 4.18
C PRO A 33 6.16 3.44 3.41
N ASP A 34 7.40 3.92 3.32
CA ASP A 34 7.72 5.12 2.56
C ASP A 34 7.87 4.73 1.09
N THR A 35 6.74 4.56 0.41
CA THR A 35 6.70 4.19 -1.01
C THR A 35 7.06 5.33 -1.94
N SER A 36 7.18 6.57 -1.42
CA SER A 36 7.57 7.74 -2.19
C SER A 36 9.09 7.82 -2.36
N ARG A 37 9.85 7.26 -1.40
CA ARG A 37 11.31 7.21 -1.49
C ARG A 37 11.75 5.89 -2.14
N PRO A 38 12.54 5.95 -3.22
CA PRO A 38 13.15 4.75 -3.76
C PRO A 38 14.09 4.13 -2.71
N ALA A 39 14.09 2.79 -2.62
CA ALA A 39 15.03 2.09 -1.74
C ALA A 39 16.48 2.30 -2.21
N LYS A 40 17.43 2.19 -1.28
CA LYS A 40 18.85 2.43 -1.56
C LYS A 40 19.33 1.50 -2.68
N GLY A 41 19.85 2.08 -3.77
CA GLY A 41 20.33 1.34 -4.94
C GLY A 41 19.32 1.20 -6.08
N HIS A 42 18.08 1.67 -5.91
CA HIS A 42 17.13 1.74 -7.03
C HIS A 42 17.52 2.88 -7.98
N LYS A 43 17.70 2.54 -9.26
CA LYS A 43 17.97 3.52 -10.30
C LYS A 43 16.70 4.31 -10.62
N THR A 44 16.76 5.62 -10.49
CA THR A 44 15.71 6.51 -10.99
C THR A 44 15.80 6.54 -12.51
N TYR A 45 14.73 6.13 -13.20
CA TYR A 45 14.62 6.25 -14.65
C TYR A 45 13.97 7.59 -15.00
N PRO A 46 14.48 8.31 -16.02
CA PRO A 46 13.83 9.52 -16.49
C PRO A 46 12.44 9.19 -17.05
N TYR A 47 11.49 10.10 -16.86
CA TYR A 47 10.16 9.95 -17.41
C TYR A 47 10.17 10.22 -18.93
N LEU A 48 10.22 9.13 -19.72
CA LEU A 48 10.45 9.19 -21.16
C LEU A 48 9.27 9.77 -21.97
N LEU A 49 8.10 9.93 -21.34
CA LEU A 49 6.93 10.54 -21.97
C LEU A 49 6.89 12.07 -21.79
N GLY A 50 7.86 12.65 -21.09
CA GLY A 50 7.96 14.10 -20.91
C GLY A 50 8.13 14.82 -22.26
N GLY A 51 7.15 15.64 -22.63
CA GLY A 51 7.14 16.37 -23.90
C GLY A 51 6.64 15.58 -25.11
N LEU A 52 6.26 14.31 -24.94
CA LEU A 52 5.67 13.52 -26.02
C LEU A 52 4.19 13.88 -26.19
N ARG A 53 3.82 14.38 -27.37
CA ARG A 53 2.41 14.57 -27.75
C ARG A 53 1.81 13.22 -28.14
N ILE A 54 0.75 12.82 -27.45
CA ILE A 54 0.00 11.58 -27.71
C ILE A 54 -1.21 11.94 -28.57
N ASP A 55 -1.21 11.55 -29.84
CA ASP A 55 -2.20 11.97 -30.85
C ASP A 55 -2.99 10.82 -31.48
N ARG A 56 -2.60 9.57 -31.24
CA ARG A 56 -3.29 8.38 -31.77
C ARG A 56 -3.57 7.32 -30.70
N PRO A 57 -4.63 6.52 -30.86
CA PRO A 57 -4.88 5.36 -30.02
C PRO A 57 -3.69 4.38 -30.04
N ASN A 58 -3.46 3.68 -28.93
CA ASN A 58 -2.38 2.68 -28.77
C ASN A 58 -0.95 3.24 -28.94
N GLN A 59 -0.72 4.52 -28.68
CA GLN A 59 0.62 5.13 -28.73
C GLN A 59 1.40 4.97 -27.41
N VAL A 60 0.71 4.87 -26.27
CA VAL A 60 1.30 4.74 -24.93
C VAL A 60 0.49 3.71 -24.13
N TRP A 61 1.18 2.93 -23.29
CA TRP A 61 0.57 1.99 -22.35
C TRP A 61 1.05 2.29 -20.92
N CYS A 62 0.18 2.05 -19.94
CA CYS A 62 0.49 2.17 -18.52
C CYS A 62 0.27 0.82 -17.85
N ALA A 63 1.21 0.42 -16.99
CA ALA A 63 1.08 -0.73 -16.11
C ALA A 63 1.52 -0.29 -14.71
N ASP A 64 0.69 -0.56 -13.71
CA ASP A 64 0.99 -0.32 -12.31
C ASP A 64 1.14 -1.66 -11.58
N ILE A 65 2.15 -1.77 -10.73
CA ILE A 65 2.41 -2.96 -9.91
C ILE A 65 2.33 -2.52 -8.46
N THR A 66 1.33 -3.02 -7.73
CA THR A 66 1.11 -2.75 -6.30
C THR A 66 1.81 -3.76 -5.41
#